data_AF-A0A259LLE6-F1
#
_entry.id   AF-A0A259LLE6-F1
#
_cell.length_a   1.000
_cell.length_b   1.000
_cell.length_c   1.000
_cell.angle_alpha   90.00
_cell.angle_beta   90.00
_cell.angle_gamma   90.00
#
_symmetry.space_group_name_H-M   'P 1'
#
loop_
_entity.id
_entity.type
_entity.pdbx_description
1 polymer ?
#
loop_
_entity_poly.entity_id
_entity_poly.type
_entity_poly.pdbx_seq_one_letter_code
_entity_poly.pdbx_strand_id
1 'polypeptide(L)' 'VVVQLQQALGATLDEVDERLRGLPGVQDVVIVEEASTAYLKVDRRQFEEDQLARFDFVRQGKSS' A
#
# COMPACT_ATOMS: atom_id res chain seq x y z
N VAL A 1 -1.05 4.15 7.61
CA VAL A 1 -2.16 3.36 7.02
C VAL A 1 -1.65 1.94 6.86
N VAL A 2 -2.48 0.94 7.16
CA VAL A 2 -2.14 -0.47 6.95
C VAL A 2 -2.91 -0.97 5.74
N VAL A 3 -2.22 -1.71 4.87
CA VAL A 3 -2.77 -2.16 3.60
C VAL A 3 -2.46 -3.63 3.44
N GLN A 4 -3.48 -4.45 3.20
CA GLN A 4 -3.24 -5.84 2.85
C GLN A 4 -2.87 -5.91 1.38
N LEU A 5 -1.74 -6.56 1.11
CA LEU A 5 -1.28 -6.82 -0.23
C LEU A 5 -1.90 -8.14 -0.68
N GLN A 6 -2.78 -8.06 -1.66
CA GLN A 6 -3.09 -9.23 -2.46
C GLN A 6 -1.92 -9.40 -3.42
N GLN A 7 -1.20 -10.52 -3.31
CA GLN A 7 -0.18 -10.91 -4.28
C GLN A 7 -0.86 -11.03 -5.65
N ALA A 8 -0.97 -9.92 -6.38
CA ALA A 8 -1.47 -9.89 -7.74
C ALA A 8 -0.46 -10.68 -8.56
N LEU A 9 -0.95 -11.75 -9.19
CA LEU A 9 -0.19 -12.69 -10.04
C LEU A 9 0.78 -11.93 -10.96
N GLY A 10 2.03 -11.75 -10.51
CA GLY A 10 3.13 -11.22 -11.33
C GLY A 10 3.83 -9.94 -10.84
N ALA A 11 3.30 -9.20 -9.86
CA ALA A 11 4.01 -8.02 -9.34
C ALA A 11 4.98 -8.43 -8.22
N THR A 12 6.25 -8.02 -8.32
CA THR A 12 7.21 -8.21 -7.22
C THR A 12 6.93 -7.23 -6.08
N LEU A 13 7.40 -7.56 -4.88
CA LEU A 13 7.25 -6.69 -3.72
C LEU A 13 7.99 -5.35 -3.91
N ASP A 14 9.10 -5.35 -4.64
CA ASP A 14 9.80 -4.14 -5.05
C ASP A 14 8.92 -3.22 -5.91
N GLU A 15 8.21 -3.77 -6.91
CA GLU A 15 7.27 -2.99 -7.73
C GLU A 15 6.12 -2.41 -6.90
N VAL A 16 5.66 -3.17 -5.90
CA VAL A 16 4.64 -2.70 -4.96
C VAL A 16 5.19 -1.56 -4.09
N ASP A 17 6.40 -1.69 -3.54
CA ASP A 17 7.06 -0.65 -2.75
C ASP A 17 7.18 0.66 -3.56
N GLU A 18 7.74 0.58 -4.78
CA GLU A 18 7.93 1.75 -5.63
C GLU A 18 6.61 2.45 -5.94
N ARG A 19 5.56 1.70 -6.27
CA ARG A 19 4.22 2.25 -6.55
C ARG A 19 3.59 2.91 -5.32
N LEU A 20 3.74 2.30 -4.14
CA LEU A 20 3.22 2.87 -2.90
C LEU A 20 3.99 4.12 -2.49
N ARG A 21 5.32 4.15 -2.63
CA ARG A 21 6.14 5.35 -2.36
C ARG A 21 5.86 6.49 -3.33
N GLY A 22 5.41 6.18 -4.54
CA GLY A 22 4.99 7.17 -5.53
C GLY A 22 3.69 7.91 -5.19
N LEU A 23 2.94 7.46 -4.18
CA LEU A 23 1.69 8.12 -3.81
C LEU A 23 1.94 9.44 -3.08
N PRO A 24 1.16 10.48 -3.40
CA PRO A 24 1.27 11.77 -2.72
C PRO A 24 0.97 11.62 -1.23
N GLY A 25 1.84 12.20 -0.41
CA GLY A 25 1.76 12.11 1.05
C GLY A 25 2.34 10.83 1.64
N VAL A 26 2.81 9.84 0.86
CA VAL A 26 3.55 8.70 1.41
C VAL A 26 4.98 9.15 1.76
N GLN A 27 5.36 8.92 3.01
CA GLN A 27 6.68 9.26 3.55
C GLN A 27 7.56 8.01 3.67
N ASP A 28 6.97 6.87 3.99
CA ASP A 28 7.69 5.62 4.23
C ASP A 28 6.76 4.43 3.95
N VAL A 29 7.35 3.31 3.50
CA VAL A 29 6.64 2.08 3.18
C VAL A 29 7.43 0.92 3.77
N VAL A 30 6.78 0.13 4.60
CA VAL A 30 7.34 -1.09 5.20
C VAL A 30 6.47 -2.26 4.78
N ILE A 31 7.03 -3.15 3.95
CA ILE A 31 6.34 -4.36 3.52
C ILE A 31 6.74 -5.52 4.41
N VAL A 32 5.75 -6.25 4.92
CA VAL A 32 5.90 -7.46 5.71
C VAL A 32 5.41 -8.63 4.88
N GLU A 33 6.35 -9.35 4.28
CA GLU A 33 6.09 -10.47 3.36
C GLU A 33 5.31 -11.60 4.04
N GLU A 34 5.72 -11.98 5.25
CA GLU A 34 5.10 -13.06 6.04
C GLU A 34 3.61 -12.82 6.30
N ALA A 35 3.22 -11.54 6.43
CA ALA A 35 1.84 -11.12 6.68
C ALA A 35 1.13 -10.62 5.42
N SER A 36 1.81 -10.62 4.26
CA SER A 36 1.32 -10.01 3.01
C SER A 36 0.70 -8.63 3.25
N THR A 37 1.37 -7.79 4.04
CA THR A 37 0.84 -6.52 4.51
C THR A 37 1.88 -5.42 4.32
N ALA A 38 1.44 -4.25 3.86
CA ALA A 38 2.25 -3.03 3.78
C ALA A 38 1.78 -2.01 4.82
N TYR A 39 2.73 -1.45 5.56
CA TYR A 39 2.53 -0.33 6.46
C TYR A 39 3.05 0.93 5.78
N LEU A 40 2.15 1.86 5.52
CA LEU A 40 2.49 3.14 4.94
C LEU A 40 2.50 4.21 6.03
N LYS A 41 3.62 4.90 6.16
CA LYS A 41 3.69 6.17 6.86
C LYS A 41 3.25 7.25 5.90
N VAL A 42 2.15 7.94 6.22
CA VAL A 42 1.55 8.93 5.32
C VAL A 42 1.28 10.24 6.04
N ASP A 43 1.40 11.34 5.32
CA ASP A 43 0.88 12.65 5.70
C ASP A 43 -0.61 12.73 5.35
N ARG A 44 -1.48 12.72 6.36
CA ARG A 44 -2.95 12.75 6.21
C ARG A 44 -3.50 14.03 5.55
N ARG A 45 -2.70 15.08 5.41
CA ARG A 45 -3.13 16.30 4.71
C ARG A 45 -3.01 16.17 3.19
N GLN A 46 -2.17 15.27 2.71
CA GLN A 46 -1.93 15.05 1.28
C GLN A 46 -2.32 13.66 0.81
N PHE A 47 -2.30 12.68 1.70
CA PHE A 47 -2.62 11.30 1.40
C PHE A 47 -4.13 11.06 1.42
N GLU A 48 -4.65 10.50 0.33
CA GLU A 48 -6.05 10.09 0.22
C GLU A 48 -6.13 8.58 0.12
N GLU A 49 -6.87 7.94 1.03
CA GLU A 49 -6.98 6.48 1.09
C GLU A 49 -7.59 5.89 -0.18
N ASP A 50 -8.51 6.58 -0.85
CA ASP A 50 -9.09 6.17 -2.14
C ASP A 50 -8.06 5.94 -3.26
N GLN A 51 -6.87 6.54 -3.17
CA GLN A 51 -5.80 6.29 -4.15
C GLN A 51 -5.27 4.86 -4.07
N LEU A 52 -5.35 4.22 -2.89
CA LEU A 52 -4.95 2.83 -2.70
C LEU A 52 -5.88 1.86 -3.44
N ALA A 53 -7.17 2.19 -3.56
CA ALA A 53 -8.15 1.36 -4.27
C ALA A 53 -7.90 1.31 -5.80
N ARG A 54 -7.00 2.15 -6.33
CA ARG A 54 -6.59 2.12 -7.74
C ARG A 54 -5.59 1.02 -8.06
N PHE A 55 -5.01 0.37 -7.04
CA PHE A 55 -4.06 -0.71 -7.24
C PHE A 55 -4.75 -2.06 -7.10
N ASP A 56 -4.68 -2.88 -8.15
CA ASP A 56 -5.25 -4.23 -8.16
C ASP A 56 -4.63 -5.17 -7.09
N PHE A 57 -3.42 -4.85 -6.61
CA PHE A 57 -2.74 -5.59 -5.56
C PHE A 57 -3.08 -5.11 -4.14
N VAL A 58 -3.86 -4.05 -3.99
CA VAL A 58 -4.25 -3.52 -2.67
C VAL A 58 -5.64 -4.01 -2.32
N ARG A 59 -5.73 -4.79 -1.25
CA ARG A 59 -6.99 -5.02 -0.57
C ARG A 59 -7.05 -4.04 0.59
N GLN A 60 -7.84 -2.97 0.43
CA GLN A 60 -8.17 -2.13 1.57
C GLN A 60 -8.87 -3.01 2.60
N GLY A 61 -8.18 -3.29 3.70
CA GLY A 61 -8.80 -3.95 4.84
C GLY A 61 -9.92 -3.04 5.28
N LYS A 62 -11.17 -3.46 5.04
CA LYS A 62 -12.32 -2.83 5.67
C LYS A 62 -12.05 -2.85 7.17
N SER A 63 -11.64 -1.71 7.73
CA SER A 63 -11.80 -1.50 9.16
C SER A 63 -13.31 -1.39 9.35
N SER A 64 -13.94 -2.50 9.74
CA SER A 64 -15.22 -2.45 10.44
C SER A 64 -15.03 -1.81 11.81
#